data_AF-A0A961SFX6-F1
#
_entry.id   AF-A0A961SFX6-F1
#
_cell.length_a   1.000
_cell.length_b   1.000
_cell.length_c   1.000
_cell.angle_alpha   90.00
_cell.angle_beta   90.00
_cell.angle_gamma   90.00
#
_symmetry.space_group_name_H-M   'P 1'
#
loop_
_entity.id
_entity.type
_entity.pdbx_description
1 polymer ?
#
loop_
_entity_poly.entity_id
_entity_poly.type
_entity_poly.pdbx_seq_one_letter_code
_entity_poly.pdbx_strand_id
1 'polypeptide(L)'
;LNTERMRANAIEAAEQCGILSIADSREPLKLEALLSKWDTGRQIIFCDESAPDQDPFALLEPLAGRPLAVLIGPEGGFSQGEREYLCSQPFVTAIGLGPRILRADTAAVAALAVVQAAIGDWRGI
;
A
#
# COMPACT_ATOMS: atom_id res chain seq x y z
N LEU A 1 -14.92 8.46 10.68
CA LEU A 1 -13.63 9.01 10.19
C LEU A 1 -13.88 10.47 9.81
N ASN A 2 -12.96 11.39 10.13
CA ASN A 2 -13.12 12.82 9.80
C ASN A 2 -12.21 13.12 8.59
N THR A 3 -12.81 13.12 7.40
CA THR A 3 -12.12 13.32 6.12
C THR A 3 -11.60 14.75 5.96
N GLU A 4 -12.28 15.75 6.52
CA GLU A 4 -11.80 17.14 6.55
C GLU A 4 -10.49 17.27 7.33
N ARG A 5 -10.40 16.65 8.51
CA ARG A 5 -9.18 16.66 9.32
C ARG A 5 -8.03 15.93 8.61
N MET A 6 -8.31 14.83 7.91
CA MET A 6 -7.30 14.12 7.11
C MET A 6 -6.77 14.99 5.97
N ARG A 7 -7.67 15.72 5.28
CA ARG A 7 -7.30 16.66 4.23
C ARG A 7 -6.43 17.80 4.78
N ALA A 8 -6.76 18.35 5.95
CA ALA A 8 -5.96 19.38 6.61
C ALA A 8 -4.53 18.88 6.90
N ASN A 9 -4.40 17.67 7.47
CA ASN A 9 -3.09 17.06 7.72
C ASN A 9 -2.30 16.81 6.41
N ALA A 10 -2.98 16.42 5.33
CA ALA A 10 -2.33 16.21 4.03
C ALA A 10 -1.82 17.52 3.41
N ILE A 11 -2.54 18.62 3.61
CA ILE A 11 -2.10 19.97 3.20
C ILE A 11 -0.88 20.39 4.00
N GLU A 12 -0.94 20.29 5.33
CA GLU A 12 0.19 20.65 6.20
C GLU A 12 1.45 19.83 5.86
N ALA A 13 1.30 18.52 5.65
CA ALA A 13 2.41 17.67 5.24
C ALA A 13 3.01 18.09 3.89
N ALA A 14 2.16 18.43 2.91
CA ALA A 14 2.62 18.91 1.61
C ALA A 14 3.37 20.25 1.71
N GLU A 15 2.91 21.17 2.53
CA GLU A 15 3.57 22.45 2.82
C GLU A 15 4.94 22.25 3.46
N GLN A 16 5.04 21.38 4.48
CA GLN A 16 6.29 21.11 5.19
C GLN A 16 7.31 20.34 4.33
N CYS A 17 6.84 19.52 3.39
CA CYS A 17 7.69 18.69 2.54
C CYS A 17 7.91 19.26 1.14
N GLY A 18 7.36 20.43 0.81
CA GLY A 18 7.50 21.05 -0.51
C GLY A 18 6.81 20.28 -1.65
N ILE A 19 5.76 19.51 -1.35
CA ILE A 19 5.02 18.71 -2.33
C ILE A 19 3.95 19.58 -3.00
N LEU A 20 3.94 19.63 -4.34
CA LEU A 20 3.03 20.48 -5.12
C LEU A 20 1.65 19.86 -5.37
N SER A 21 1.47 18.57 -5.07
CA SER A 21 0.21 17.85 -5.27
C SER A 21 -0.30 17.30 -3.96
N ILE A 22 -1.50 17.73 -3.55
CA ILE A 22 -2.13 17.25 -2.32
C ILE A 22 -2.73 15.86 -2.56
N ALA A 23 -2.44 14.92 -1.67
CA ALA A 23 -3.05 13.59 -1.70
C ALA A 23 -4.54 13.65 -1.33
N ASP A 24 -5.38 13.01 -2.16
CA ASP A 24 -6.82 12.94 -1.90
C ASP A 24 -7.13 12.03 -0.69
N SER A 25 -7.94 12.54 0.24
CA SER A 25 -8.55 11.74 1.32
C SER A 25 -9.98 11.37 0.94
N ARG A 26 -10.23 10.09 0.68
CA ARG A 26 -11.55 9.57 0.25
C ARG A 26 -12.36 9.04 1.43
N GLU A 27 -13.68 8.98 1.25
CA GLU A 27 -14.57 8.37 2.23
C GLU A 27 -14.25 6.88 2.42
N PRO A 28 -14.40 6.34 3.65
CA PRO A 28 -14.09 4.94 3.94
C PRO A 28 -14.97 4.00 3.12
N LEU A 29 -14.36 2.95 2.59
CA LEU A 29 -15.04 1.92 1.80
C LEU A 29 -14.67 0.53 2.32
N LYS A 30 -15.64 -0.38 2.29
CA LYS A 30 -15.38 -1.80 2.59
C LYS A 30 -14.42 -2.39 1.57
N LEU A 31 -13.51 -3.25 2.01
CA LEU A 31 -12.49 -3.85 1.15
C LEU A 31 -13.11 -4.60 -0.04
N GLU A 32 -14.17 -5.38 0.19
CA GLU A 32 -14.83 -6.16 -0.85
C GLU A 32 -15.48 -5.23 -1.90
N ALA A 33 -16.10 -4.14 -1.43
CA ALA A 33 -16.69 -3.14 -2.32
C ALA A 33 -15.61 -2.42 -3.16
N LEU A 34 -14.46 -2.12 -2.57
CA LEU A 34 -13.30 -1.55 -3.29
C LEU A 34 -12.80 -2.53 -4.38
N LEU A 35 -12.57 -3.78 -4.00
CA LEU A 35 -12.00 -4.79 -4.89
C LEU A 35 -12.95 -5.19 -6.02
N SER A 36 -14.27 -5.17 -5.78
CA SER A 36 -15.27 -5.48 -6.81
C SER A 36 -15.27 -4.53 -8.02
N LYS A 37 -14.74 -3.32 -7.84
CA LYS A 37 -14.66 -2.27 -8.87
C LYS A 37 -13.21 -1.87 -9.16
N TRP A 38 -12.26 -2.71 -8.77
CA TRP A 38 -10.85 -2.40 -8.89
C TRP A 38 -10.42 -2.38 -10.36
N ASP A 39 -9.63 -1.38 -10.72
CA ASP A 39 -8.95 -1.35 -12.01
C ASP A 39 -7.79 -2.35 -11.98
N THR A 40 -7.97 -3.48 -12.67
CA THR A 40 -6.95 -4.55 -12.72
C THR A 40 -5.65 -4.13 -13.41
N GLY A 41 -5.63 -2.98 -14.10
CA GLY A 41 -4.41 -2.35 -14.60
C GLY A 41 -3.49 -1.88 -13.46
N ARG A 42 -4.05 -1.51 -12.31
CA ARG A 42 -3.36 -1.06 -11.10
C ARG A 42 -3.04 -2.23 -10.17
N GLN A 43 -1.76 -2.38 -9.81
CA GLN A 43 -1.31 -3.44 -8.91
C GLN A 43 -1.45 -3.04 -7.45
N ILE A 44 -1.96 -3.94 -6.63
CA ILE A 44 -2.01 -3.81 -5.17
C ILE A 44 -0.82 -4.53 -4.58
N ILE A 45 -0.01 -3.80 -3.84
CA ILE A 45 1.07 -4.30 -3.00
C ILE A 45 0.49 -4.53 -1.62
N PHE A 46 0.23 -5.79 -1.30
CA PHE A 46 -0.37 -6.21 -0.03
C PHE A 46 0.74 -6.55 0.97
N CYS A 47 0.83 -5.79 2.06
CA CYS A 47 1.82 -6.05 3.10
C CYS A 47 1.29 -7.11 4.06
N ASP A 48 1.86 -8.31 3.99
CA ASP A 48 1.45 -9.47 4.77
C ASP A 48 2.61 -9.99 5.62
N GLU A 49 2.43 -10.01 6.95
CA GLU A 49 3.42 -10.52 7.89
C GLU A 49 3.67 -12.03 7.77
N SER A 50 2.76 -12.78 7.15
CA SER A 50 2.98 -14.19 6.83
C SER A 50 3.22 -14.43 5.34
N ALA A 51 3.57 -13.39 4.57
CA ALA A 51 4.18 -13.58 3.26
C ALA A 51 5.46 -14.44 3.42
N PRO A 52 5.76 -15.33 2.44
CA PRO A 52 7.00 -16.10 2.48
C PRO A 52 8.22 -15.18 2.55
N ASP A 53 9.28 -15.64 3.21
CA ASP A 53 10.56 -14.92 3.30
C ASP A 53 11.23 -14.87 1.92
N GLN A 54 10.88 -13.84 1.17
CA GLN A 54 11.33 -13.55 -0.18
C GLN A 54 11.79 -12.09 -0.23
N ASP A 55 12.76 -11.82 -1.09
CA ASP A 55 13.23 -10.46 -1.34
C ASP A 55 12.10 -9.60 -1.91
N PRO A 56 11.63 -8.56 -1.19
CA PRO A 56 10.56 -7.71 -1.68
C PRO A 56 10.96 -6.98 -2.97
N PHE A 57 12.25 -6.68 -3.20
CA PHE A 57 12.69 -6.03 -4.43
C PHE A 57 12.46 -6.92 -5.65
N ALA A 58 12.81 -8.21 -5.55
CA ALA A 58 12.58 -9.18 -6.61
C ALA A 58 11.09 -9.40 -6.93
N LEU A 59 10.22 -9.34 -5.92
CA LEU A 59 8.76 -9.44 -6.10
C LEU A 59 8.16 -8.19 -6.75
N LEU A 60 8.74 -7.02 -6.47
CA LEU A 60 8.24 -5.74 -6.96
C LEU A 60 8.73 -5.39 -8.37
N GLU A 61 9.96 -5.76 -8.74
CA GLU A 61 10.57 -5.41 -10.03
C GLU A 61 9.67 -5.67 -11.26
N PRO A 62 8.94 -6.81 -11.37
CA PRO A 62 8.03 -7.06 -12.51
C PRO A 62 6.86 -6.08 -12.62
N LEU A 63 6.59 -5.29 -11.57
CA LEU A 63 5.49 -4.32 -11.52
C LEU A 63 5.95 -2.90 -11.91
N ALA A 64 7.24 -2.70 -12.22
CA ALA A 64 7.79 -1.40 -12.57
C ALA A 64 7.02 -0.72 -13.72
N GLY A 65 6.78 0.60 -13.59
CA GLY A 65 6.04 1.40 -14.56
C GLY A 65 4.52 1.19 -14.57
N ARG A 66 3.99 0.28 -13.73
CA ARG A 66 2.53 0.11 -13.57
C ARG A 66 1.97 1.06 -12.51
N PRO A 67 0.69 1.45 -12.59
CA PRO A 67 0.03 2.12 -11.47
C PRO A 67 0.01 1.19 -10.24
N LEU A 68 0.35 1.74 -9.07
CA LEU A 68 0.46 0.98 -7.83
C LEU A 68 -0.55 1.46 -6.78
N ALA A 69 -0.88 0.58 -5.84
CA ALA A 69 -1.53 0.89 -4.58
C ALA A 69 -0.86 0.07 -3.48
N VAL A 70 -0.65 0.66 -2.31
CA VAL A 70 -0.16 -0.06 -1.13
C VAL A 70 -1.35 -0.32 -0.20
N LEU A 71 -1.54 -1.58 0.20
CA LEU A 71 -2.60 -2.01 1.11
C LEU A 71 -1.99 -2.43 2.45
N ILE A 72 -2.37 -1.71 3.50
CA ILE A 72 -1.99 -1.96 4.90
C ILE A 72 -3.23 -2.34 5.68
N GLY A 73 -3.14 -3.42 6.47
CA GLY A 73 -4.22 -3.88 7.33
C GLY A 73 -4.35 -3.06 8.62
N PRO A 74 -5.46 -3.25 9.36
CA PRO A 74 -5.62 -2.69 10.71
C PRO A 74 -4.67 -3.39 11.70
N GLU A 75 -4.69 -2.97 12.97
CA GLU A 75 -3.84 -3.52 14.04
C GLU A 75 -4.04 -5.03 14.25
N GLY A 76 -5.23 -5.56 13.97
CA GLY A 76 -5.54 -6.99 14.02
C GLY A 76 -5.20 -7.77 12.75
N GLY A 77 -4.63 -7.11 11.74
CA GLY A 77 -4.38 -7.70 10.42
C GLY A 77 -5.66 -7.99 9.63
N PHE A 78 -5.49 -8.71 8.52
CA PHE A 78 -6.60 -9.25 7.72
C PHE A 78 -6.98 -10.64 8.24
N SER A 79 -8.28 -10.96 8.17
CA SER A 79 -8.74 -12.33 8.43
C SER A 79 -8.17 -13.29 7.41
N GLN A 80 -8.12 -14.58 7.75
CA GLN A 80 -7.64 -15.63 6.83
C GLN A 80 -8.39 -15.59 5.49
N GLY A 81 -9.71 -15.41 5.50
CA GLY A 81 -10.52 -15.33 4.28
C GLY A 81 -10.21 -14.10 3.42
N GLU A 82 -9.97 -12.93 4.04
CA GLU A 82 -9.54 -11.74 3.30
C GLU A 82 -8.17 -11.92 2.66
N ARG A 83 -7.24 -12.57 3.38
CA ARG A 83 -5.88 -12.86 2.87
C ARG A 83 -5.92 -13.82 1.69
N GLU A 84 -6.64 -14.93 1.83
CA GLU A 84 -6.83 -15.90 0.75
C GLU A 84 -7.48 -15.23 -0.47
N TYR A 85 -8.50 -14.40 -0.25
CA TYR A 85 -9.15 -13.65 -1.32
C TYR A 85 -8.19 -12.67 -2.02
N LEU A 86 -7.42 -11.88 -1.26
CA LEU A 86 -6.43 -10.94 -1.79
C LEU A 86 -5.37 -11.68 -2.61
N CYS A 87 -4.76 -12.72 -2.05
CA CYS A 87 -3.71 -13.50 -2.72
C CYS A 87 -4.21 -14.26 -3.96
N SER A 88 -5.52 -14.51 -4.07
CA SER A 88 -6.12 -15.11 -5.28
C SER A 88 -6.30 -14.13 -6.44
N GLN A 89 -6.18 -12.81 -6.21
CA GLN A 89 -6.38 -11.81 -7.26
C GLN A 89 -5.11 -11.65 -8.13
N PRO A 90 -5.24 -11.61 -9.46
CA PRO A 90 -4.09 -11.49 -10.37
C PRO A 90 -3.43 -10.10 -10.33
N PHE A 91 -4.06 -9.13 -9.69
CA PHE A 91 -3.55 -7.76 -9.53
C PHE A 91 -3.04 -7.48 -8.11
N VAL A 92 -2.88 -8.50 -7.27
CA VAL A 92 -2.33 -8.39 -5.93
C VAL A 92 -0.98 -9.08 -5.86
N THR A 93 0.00 -8.42 -5.27
CA THR A 93 1.31 -8.99 -4.94
C THR A 93 1.55 -8.82 -3.45
N ALA A 94 1.65 -9.95 -2.74
CA ALA A 94 1.93 -9.96 -1.32
C ALA A 94 3.45 -9.82 -1.08
N ILE A 95 3.85 -8.94 -0.15
CA ILE A 95 5.24 -8.77 0.28
C ILE A 95 5.33 -8.81 1.80
N GLY A 96 6.46 -9.31 2.31
CA GLY A 96 6.85 -9.16 3.72
C GLY A 96 7.66 -7.88 3.94
N LEU A 97 7.60 -7.33 5.15
CA LEU A 97 8.40 -6.17 5.59
C LEU A 97 9.47 -6.57 6.63
N GLY A 98 10.03 -7.76 6.44
CA GLY A 98 11.00 -8.38 7.34
C GLY A 98 10.34 -9.24 8.44
N PRO A 99 11.15 -9.79 9.36
CA PRO A 99 10.73 -10.87 10.26
C PRO A 99 9.97 -10.39 11.51
N ARG A 100 9.71 -9.08 11.65
CA ARG A 100 9.07 -8.50 12.82
C ARG A 100 7.72 -7.94 12.43
N ILE A 101 6.73 -8.22 13.26
CA ILE A 101 5.41 -7.59 13.15
C ILE A 101 5.57 -6.08 13.31
N LEU A 102 5.13 -5.34 12.29
CA LEU A 102 5.09 -3.89 12.29
C LEU A 102 3.67 -3.44 12.60
N ARG A 103 3.53 -2.39 13.41
CA ARG A 103 2.24 -1.71 13.53
C ARG A 103 1.87 -1.05 12.20
N ALA A 104 0.58 -0.83 11.97
CA ALA A 104 0.05 -0.31 10.71
C ALA A 104 0.72 1.00 10.26
N ASP A 105 1.01 1.93 11.18
CA ASP A 105 1.70 3.18 10.88
C ASP A 105 3.15 2.98 10.44
N THR A 106 3.90 2.13 11.15
CA THR A 106 5.27 1.76 10.76
C THR A 106 5.30 0.99 9.44
N ALA A 107 4.36 0.06 9.24
CA ALA A 107 4.24 -0.73 8.03
C ALA A 107 3.95 0.16 6.81
N ALA A 108 3.09 1.17 6.95
CA ALA A 108 2.77 2.09 5.87
C ALA A 108 4.02 2.86 5.38
N VAL A 109 4.81 3.42 6.31
CA VAL A 109 6.03 4.17 5.95
C VAL A 109 7.09 3.23 5.36
N ALA A 110 7.29 2.05 5.96
CA ALA A 110 8.25 1.07 5.45
C ALA A 110 7.87 0.56 4.06
N ALA A 111 6.60 0.24 3.83
CA ALA A 111 6.10 -0.19 2.54
C ALA A 111 6.29 0.88 1.47
N LEU A 112 5.90 2.13 1.74
CA LEU A 112 6.10 3.23 0.81
C LEU A 112 7.58 3.42 0.46
N ALA A 113 8.49 3.36 1.43
CA ALA A 113 9.92 3.48 1.19
C ALA A 113 10.46 2.33 0.32
N VAL A 114 10.10 1.08 0.62
CA VAL A 114 10.51 -0.09 -0.17
C VAL A 114 9.96 0.00 -1.59
N VAL A 115 8.69 0.36 -1.76
CA VAL A 115 8.06 0.48 -3.08
C VAL A 115 8.68 1.61 -3.90
N GLN A 116 8.93 2.78 -3.31
CA GLN A 116 9.55 3.89 -4.01
C GLN A 116 10.99 3.56 -4.43
N ALA A 117 11.80 2.95 -3.54
CA ALA A 117 13.15 2.51 -3.87
C ALA A 117 13.17 1.39 -4.93
N ALA A 118 12.22 0.47 -4.87
CA ALA A 118 12.17 -0.69 -5.74
C ALA A 118 11.59 -0.39 -7.12
N ILE A 119 10.55 0.42 -7.26
CA ILE A 119 9.86 0.57 -8.56
C ILE A 119 9.18 1.93 -8.74
N GLY A 120 9.40 2.87 -7.82
CA GLY A 120 8.78 4.19 -7.86
C GLY A 120 9.75 5.32 -8.22
N ASP A 121 9.40 6.53 -7.80
CA ASP A 121 10.03 7.78 -8.24
C ASP A 121 11.42 8.04 -7.63
N TRP A 122 11.82 7.30 -6.59
CA TRP A 122 13.19 7.40 -6.03
C TRP A 122 14.26 6.90 -7.00
N ARG A 123 13.87 6.11 -8.02
CA ARG A 123 14.77 5.72 -9.11
C ARG A 123 15.05 6.86 -10.11
N GLY A 124 14.39 8.02 -9.98
CA GLY A 124 14.58 9.17 -10.87
C GLY A 124 14.00 8.96 -12.27
N ILE A 125 12.97 8.10 -12.39
CA ILE A 125 12.22 7.80 -13.62
C ILE A 125 10.93 8.60 -13.63
#